data_AF-A0A7V5H221-F1
#
_entry.id   AF-A0A7V5H221-F1
#
_cell.length_a   1.000
_cell.length_b   1.000
_cell.length_c   1.000
_cell.angle_alpha   90.00
_cell.angle_beta   90.00
_cell.angle_gamma   90.00
#
_symmetry.space_group_name_H-M   'P 1'
#
loop_
_entity.id
_entity.type
_entity.pdbx_description
1 polymer ?
#
loop_
_entity_poly.entity_id
_entity_poly.type
_entity_poly.pdbx_seq_one_letter_code
_entity_poly.pdbx_strand_id
1 'polypeptide(L)'
;MCKPKKGRCMMKSHVKFKMMMAIVLVVVLSLSSVSFAKGVSEYDQYLISALKDKNIGVRASAAQLLGDRRVQEAVKPLIKMLKSEKGYACRIIAAKALYDIRIDS
;
A
#
# COMPACT_ATOMS: atom_id res chain seq x y z
N MET A 1 43.28 -45.55 -41.53
CA MET A 1 42.79 -45.57 -40.13
C MET A 1 42.00 -44.30 -39.86
N CYS A 2 40.71 -44.42 -39.51
CA CYS A 2 39.83 -43.31 -39.13
C CYS A 2 40.09 -42.85 -37.69
N LYS A 3 40.02 -41.53 -37.41
CA LYS A 3 39.57 -40.98 -36.12
C LYS A 3 38.76 -39.67 -36.31
N PRO A 4 37.76 -39.41 -35.43
CA PRO A 4 36.64 -38.52 -35.74
C PRO A 4 36.88 -37.04 -35.39
N LYS A 5 36.22 -36.14 -36.14
CA LYS A 5 36.20 -34.69 -35.93
C LYS A 5 35.39 -34.32 -34.68
N LYS A 6 36.00 -33.63 -33.72
CA LYS A 6 35.29 -32.95 -32.62
C LYS A 6 34.56 -31.72 -33.17
N GLY A 7 33.29 -31.88 -33.54
CA GLY A 7 32.38 -30.76 -33.79
C GLY A 7 31.85 -30.22 -32.47
N ARG A 8 32.31 -29.05 -32.03
CA ARG A 8 31.68 -28.31 -30.93
C ARG A 8 31.36 -26.89 -31.43
N CYS A 9 30.18 -26.73 -32.02
CA CYS A 9 29.68 -25.48 -32.57
C CYS A 9 29.76 -24.35 -31.53
N MET A 10 30.55 -23.32 -31.87
CA MET A 10 30.63 -22.06 -31.16
C MET A 10 29.49 -21.14 -31.64
N MET A 11 28.29 -21.34 -31.10
CA MET A 11 27.20 -20.35 -31.16
C MET A 11 26.67 -20.15 -29.74
N LYS A 12 27.53 -19.69 -28.83
CA LYS A 12 27.22 -19.65 -27.39
C LYS A 12 27.11 -18.26 -26.77
N SER A 13 27.47 -17.19 -27.49
CA SER A 13 27.46 -15.83 -26.91
C SER A 13 26.16 -15.07 -27.21
N HIS A 14 25.75 -14.99 -28.48
CA HIS A 14 24.51 -14.32 -28.88
C HIS A 14 23.25 -15.01 -28.37
N VAL A 15 23.26 -16.35 -28.26
CA VAL A 15 22.14 -17.12 -27.70
C VAL A 15 21.99 -16.84 -26.21
N LYS A 16 23.10 -16.77 -25.45
CA LYS A 16 23.09 -16.42 -24.02
C LYS A 16 22.60 -14.98 -23.81
N PHE A 17 23.07 -14.03 -24.62
CA PHE A 17 22.61 -12.65 -24.56
C PHE A 17 21.13 -12.51 -24.86
N LYS A 18 20.63 -13.21 -25.90
CA LYS A 18 19.21 -13.24 -26.26
C LYS A 18 18.35 -13.92 -25.19
N MET A 19 18.86 -14.98 -24.54
CA MET A 19 18.23 -15.63 -23.39
C MET A 19 18.19 -14.73 -22.16
N MET A 20 19.30 -14.06 -21.82
CA MET A 20 19.37 -13.13 -20.69
C MET A 20 18.42 -11.94 -20.90
N MET A 21 18.38 -11.37 -22.11
CA MET A 21 17.44 -10.29 -22.44
C MET A 21 15.98 -10.76 -22.37
N ALA A 22 15.66 -11.98 -22.80
CA ALA A 22 14.33 -12.55 -22.67
C ALA A 22 13.93 -12.76 -21.19
N ILE A 23 14.86 -13.22 -20.34
CA ILE A 23 14.62 -13.38 -18.90
C ILE A 23 14.37 -12.03 -18.24
N VAL A 24 15.18 -11.00 -18.56
CA VAL A 24 14.98 -9.64 -18.06
C VAL A 24 13.61 -9.10 -18.50
N LEU A 25 13.21 -9.33 -19.75
CA LEU A 25 11.93 -8.87 -20.29
C LEU A 25 10.75 -9.59 -19.62
N VAL A 26 10.86 -10.90 -19.36
CA VAL A 26 9.85 -11.68 -18.61
C VAL A 26 9.77 -11.23 -17.14
N VAL A 27 10.90 -10.92 -16.50
CA VAL A 27 10.94 -10.39 -15.13
C VAL A 27 10.31 -9.00 -15.06
N VAL A 28 10.60 -8.11 -16.01
CA VAL A 28 9.97 -6.78 -16.09
C VAL A 28 8.45 -6.86 -16.33
N LEU A 29 8.00 -7.79 -17.19
CA LEU A 29 6.58 -8.01 -17.47
C LEU A 29 5.82 -8.69 -16.31
N SER A 30 6.50 -9.53 -15.53
CA SER A 30 5.89 -10.16 -14.34
C SER A 30 5.86 -9.21 -13.14
N LEU A 31 6.85 -8.34 -12.99
CA LEU A 31 6.89 -7.34 -11.92
C LEU A 31 5.85 -6.22 -12.09
N SER A 32 5.32 -5.99 -13.29
CA SER A 32 4.25 -5.00 -13.52
C SER A 32 2.92 -5.39 -12.86
N SER A 33 2.80 -6.65 -12.41
CA SER A 33 1.65 -7.18 -11.69
C SER A 33 1.73 -6.95 -10.18
N VAL A 34 2.86 -6.42 -9.67
CA VAL A 34 2.96 -5.99 -8.28
C VAL A 34 2.09 -4.75 -8.12
N SER A 35 0.89 -5.04 -7.65
CA SER A 35 -0.19 -4.11 -7.39
C SER A 35 0.36 -2.88 -6.67
N PHE A 36 0.04 -1.71 -7.20
CA PHE A 36 0.16 -0.44 -6.50
C PHE A 36 -0.76 -0.53 -5.27
N ALA A 37 -0.28 -1.13 -4.19
CA ALA A 37 -0.93 -1.07 -2.90
C ALA A 37 -1.17 0.41 -2.66
N LYS A 38 -2.45 0.78 -2.53
CA LYS A 38 -2.90 2.14 -2.26
C LYS A 38 -2.10 2.61 -1.05
N GLY A 39 -1.00 3.32 -1.29
CA GLY A 39 0.02 3.55 -0.28
C GLY A 39 -0.58 4.47 0.76
N VAL A 40 -0.53 4.06 2.03
CA VAL A 40 -0.84 4.94 3.15
C VAL A 40 0.02 6.18 2.98
N SER A 41 -0.60 7.32 2.67
CA SER A 41 0.16 8.54 2.49
C SER A 41 0.72 8.96 3.85
N GLU A 42 1.90 9.57 3.88
CA GLU A 42 2.50 10.12 5.12
C GLU A 42 1.52 11.04 5.87
N TYR A 43 0.65 11.69 5.10
CA TYR A 43 -0.46 12.49 5.57
C TYR A 43 -1.51 11.71 6.38
N ASP A 44 -1.87 10.49 5.97
CA ASP A 44 -2.86 9.67 6.69
C ASP A 44 -2.28 9.18 8.03
N GLN A 45 -0.97 8.88 8.07
CA GLN A 45 -0.28 8.57 9.32
C GLN A 45 -0.25 9.78 10.26
N TYR A 46 0.00 10.98 9.71
CA TYR A 46 -0.06 12.22 10.48
C TYR A 46 -1.44 12.44 11.09
N LEU A 47 -2.51 12.26 10.31
CA LEU A 47 -3.89 12.32 10.80
C LEU A 47 -4.18 11.30 11.90
N ILE A 48 -3.71 10.06 11.75
CA ILE A 48 -3.86 9.01 12.78
C ILE A 48 -3.18 9.44 14.10
N SER A 49 -2.03 10.11 14.02
CA SER A 49 -1.35 10.64 15.20
C SER A 49 -2.13 11.80 15.85
N ALA A 50 -2.74 12.66 15.03
CA ALA A 50 -3.53 13.82 15.47
C ALA A 50 -4.82 13.43 16.22
N LEU A 51 -5.31 12.20 16.09
CA LEU A 51 -6.42 11.67 16.91
C LEU A 51 -6.09 11.62 18.42
N LYS A 52 -4.82 11.75 18.80
CA LYS A 52 -4.37 11.81 20.21
C LYS A 52 -3.97 13.21 20.65
N ASP A 53 -4.21 14.23 19.82
CA ASP A 53 -3.88 15.60 20.16
C ASP A 53 -4.65 16.07 21.40
N LYS A 54 -4.08 17.01 22.15
CA LYS A 54 -4.72 17.57 23.35
C LYS A 54 -5.96 18.39 23.00
N ASN A 55 -5.93 19.06 21.86
CA ASN A 55 -7.01 19.91 21.38
C ASN A 55 -8.13 19.07 20.76
N ILE A 56 -9.34 19.21 21.32
CA ILE A 56 -10.55 18.52 20.89
C ILE A 56 -10.86 18.81 19.40
N GLY A 57 -10.66 20.05 18.97
CA GLY A 57 -10.89 20.46 17.58
C GLY A 57 -9.95 19.74 16.61
N VAL A 58 -8.68 19.57 16.98
CA VAL A 58 -7.69 18.83 16.17
C VAL A 58 -8.09 17.36 16.05
N ARG A 59 -8.49 16.72 17.16
CA ARG A 59 -8.97 15.33 17.14
C ARG A 59 -10.21 15.15 16.25
N ALA A 60 -11.17 16.06 16.37
CA ALA A 60 -12.39 16.06 15.58
C ALA A 60 -12.11 16.20 14.08
N SER A 61 -11.30 17.20 13.70
CA SER A 61 -10.90 17.41 12.30
C SER A 61 -10.14 16.21 11.76
N ALA A 62 -9.21 15.63 12.53
CA ALA A 62 -8.48 14.45 12.12
C ALA A 62 -9.40 13.26 11.85
N ALA A 63 -10.38 13.01 12.74
CA ALA A 63 -11.35 11.93 12.55
C ALA A 63 -12.21 12.14 11.30
N GLN A 64 -12.67 13.37 11.07
CA GLN A 64 -13.45 13.71 9.88
C GLN A 64 -12.66 13.47 8.59
N LEU A 65 -11.44 14.01 8.49
CA LEU A 65 -10.60 13.85 7.30
C LEU A 65 -10.25 12.38 7.03
N LEU A 66 -10.01 11.57 8.06
CA LEU A 66 -9.76 10.13 7.89
C LEU A 66 -10.98 9.39 7.33
N GLY A 67 -12.19 9.80 7.74
CA GLY A 67 -13.45 9.30 7.20
C GLY A 67 -13.66 9.71 5.74
N ASP A 68 -13.51 11.00 5.43
CA ASP A 68 -13.68 11.55 4.08
C ASP A 68 -12.67 10.93 3.09
N ARG A 69 -11.44 10.68 3.54
CA ARG A 69 -10.39 10.01 2.76
C ARG A 69 -10.50 8.49 2.75
N ARG A 70 -11.42 7.93 3.55
CA ARG A 70 -11.73 6.49 3.62
C ARG A 70 -10.49 5.63 3.93
N VAL A 71 -9.70 6.08 4.91
CA VAL A 71 -8.44 5.41 5.31
C VAL A 71 -8.75 4.17 6.14
N GLN A 72 -8.52 2.99 5.57
CA GLN A 72 -8.83 1.70 6.21
C GLN A 72 -7.99 1.46 7.47
N GLU A 73 -6.74 1.92 7.48
CA GLU A 73 -5.82 1.80 8.61
C GLU A 73 -6.29 2.63 9.83
N ALA A 74 -7.13 3.64 9.61
CA ALA A 74 -7.67 4.50 10.65
C ALA A 74 -8.83 3.88 11.45
N VAL A 75 -9.39 2.75 11.00
CA VAL A 75 -10.52 2.09 11.69
C VAL A 75 -10.21 1.78 13.15
N LYS A 76 -9.06 1.16 13.43
CA LYS A 76 -8.65 0.83 14.81
C LYS A 76 -8.45 2.09 15.67
N PRO A 77 -7.72 3.13 15.22
CA PRO A 77 -7.63 4.41 15.90
C PRO A 77 -8.98 5.08 16.19
N LEU A 78 -9.89 5.11 15.21
CA LEU A 78 -11.21 5.73 15.34
C LEU A 78 -12.10 4.99 16.36
N ILE A 79 -12.06 3.65 16.37
CA ILE A 79 -12.76 2.84 17.40
C ILE A 79 -12.22 3.17 18.80
N LYS A 80 -10.90 3.37 18.93
CA LYS A 80 -10.31 3.75 20.22
C LYS A 80 -10.80 5.13 20.67
N MET A 81 -10.79 6.12 19.76
CA MET A 81 -11.32 7.46 20.03
C MET A 81 -12.78 7.40 20.49
N LEU A 82 -13.62 6.62 19.82
CA LEU A 82 -15.04 6.48 20.17
C LEU A 82 -15.29 5.94 21.59
N LYS A 83 -14.36 5.14 22.12
CA LYS A 83 -14.41 4.57 23.48
C LYS A 83 -13.79 5.48 24.55
N SER A 84 -12.70 6.17 24.22
CA SER A 84 -11.93 6.96 25.22
C SER A 84 -12.39 8.40 25.35
N GLU A 85 -13.07 8.94 24.34
CA GLU A 85 -13.40 10.36 24.28
C GLU A 85 -14.61 10.71 25.17
N LYS A 86 -14.48 11.80 25.93
CA LYS A 86 -15.53 12.28 26.83
C LYS A 86 -16.53 13.19 26.12
N GLY A 87 -16.06 13.96 25.12
CA GLY A 87 -16.90 14.88 24.36
C GLY A 87 -17.84 14.17 23.40
N TYR A 88 -19.14 14.47 23.49
CA TYR A 88 -20.17 13.86 22.65
C TYR A 88 -19.90 14.11 21.14
N ALA A 89 -19.45 15.32 20.79
CA ALA A 89 -19.22 15.73 19.40
C ALA A 89 -18.16 14.85 18.71
N CYS A 90 -17.04 14.62 19.38
CA CYS A 90 -15.96 13.79 18.85
C CYS A 90 -16.37 12.32 18.68
N ARG A 91 -17.25 11.79 19.53
CA ARG A 91 -17.78 10.42 19.37
C ARG A 91 -18.69 10.31 18.14
N ILE A 92 -19.53 11.32 17.90
CA ILE A 92 -20.40 11.38 16.71
C ILE A 92 -19.53 11.42 15.44
N ILE A 93 -18.50 12.27 15.42
CA ILE A 93 -17.61 12.38 14.26
C ILE A 93 -16.85 11.07 14.02
N ALA A 94 -16.33 10.43 15.07
CA ALA A 94 -15.67 9.13 14.94
C ALA A 94 -16.62 8.04 14.42
N ALA A 95 -17.88 8.03 14.88
CA ALA A 95 -18.90 7.10 14.38
C ALA A 95 -19.22 7.34 12.91
N LYS A 96 -19.38 8.61 12.51
CA LYS A 96 -19.61 9.00 11.11
C LYS A 96 -18.43 8.58 10.22
N ALA A 97 -17.20 8.88 10.65
CA ALA A 97 -15.99 8.51 9.92
C ALA A 97 -15.89 6.99 9.70
N LEU A 98 -16.23 6.19 10.72
CA LEU A 98 -16.29 4.73 10.59
C LEU A 98 -17.36 4.25 9.60
N TYR A 99 -18.52 4.92 9.57
CA TYR A 99 -19.56 4.65 8.59
C TYR A 99 -19.10 4.97 7.16
N ASP A 100 -18.47 6.13 6.98
CA ASP A 100 -17.96 6.60 5.69
C ASP A 100 -16.87 5.66 5.14
N ILE A 101 -15.95 5.16 6.00
CA ILE A 101 -14.94 4.17 5.60
C ILE A 101 -15.59 2.85 5.13
N ARG A 102 -16.69 2.43 5.77
CA ARG A 102 -17.36 1.16 5.46
C ARG A 102 -18.08 1.16 4.12
N ILE A 103 -18.58 2.31 3.66
CA ILE A 103 -19.41 2.39 2.44
C ILE A 103 -18.64 1.96 1.17
N ASP A 104 -17.31 2.09 1.17
CA ASP A 104 -16.48 1.80 -0.01
C ASP A 104 -15.64 0.52 0.08
N SER A 105 -15.97 -0.35 1.05
CA SER A 105 -15.36 -1.68 1.21
C SER A 105 -16.28 -2.75 0.63
#